data_AF-A0A318U1B0-F1
#
_entry.id   AF-A0A318U1B0-F1
#
_cell.length_a   1.000
_cell.length_b   1.000
_cell.length_c   1.000
_cell.angle_alpha   90.00
_cell.angle_beta   90.00
_cell.angle_gamma   90.00
#
_symmetry.space_group_name_H-M   'P 1'
#
loop_
_entity.id
_entity.type
_entity.pdbx_description
1 polymer ?
#
loop_
_entity_poly.entity_id
_entity_poly.type
_entity_poly.pdbx_seq_one_letter_code
_entity_poly.pdbx_strand_id
1 'polypeptide(L)'
;MTEPTSPITQDVLTLPRKLPEGGKVNLVGLTREQLRAALIAAGTPEKQAKMRVGQVWQWIYHWGVRDFTAMTNLAKDYRALLDRNFEIALPEVVTCQVSMDGTRKYLLRIAGGHEVEAVYIPEENRGTLCISSQVGCTLTCSFCHTGTQKLVRNLTAGEIVGQVMVARDDLGEWPVPGAPKDETRLISNVVLMGMGEPLYNFENVRDAMQVVMDNEGLTLSRRRITLSTSGVVPEIARTAEEIGCLLAISFHATTDSVRDKLVPVNKKWNIATLLDALRDYPRLSNSERITFEYVMLKDVNDSDADARRLVKLIQGIPAKINLIPFNEWPGSPYQRSDWERIEAFADIVYKAGYAAPIRTPRGEDIMAACGQLKSATERARKSKAEIEAETGL
;
A
#
# COMPACT_ATOMS: atom_id res chain seq x y z
N MET A 1 -5.25 -22.56 -27.81
CA MET A 1 -5.56 -21.57 -26.78
C MET A 1 -5.34 -22.24 -25.44
N THR A 2 -4.14 -22.11 -24.89
CA THR A 2 -3.77 -22.66 -23.59
C THR A 2 -4.27 -21.73 -22.51
N GLU A 3 -5.11 -22.23 -21.61
CA GLU A 3 -5.57 -21.49 -20.43
C GLU A 3 -4.38 -20.93 -19.64
N PRO A 4 -4.42 -19.65 -19.22
CA PRO A 4 -3.39 -19.10 -18.37
C PRO A 4 -3.43 -19.81 -17.03
N THR A 5 -2.39 -20.58 -16.74
CA THR A 5 -2.17 -21.23 -15.46
C THR A 5 -1.91 -20.14 -14.43
N SER A 6 -2.74 -20.06 -13.38
CA SER A 6 -2.58 -19.11 -12.28
C SER A 6 -1.11 -19.07 -11.81
N PRO A 7 -0.51 -17.88 -11.60
CA PRO A 7 0.86 -17.80 -11.17
C PRO A 7 1.04 -18.56 -9.86
N ILE A 8 2.07 -19.39 -9.81
CA ILE A 8 2.50 -20.11 -8.60
C ILE A 8 2.92 -19.05 -7.58
N THR A 9 1.96 -18.58 -6.78
CA THR A 9 2.20 -18.06 -5.44
C THR A 9 2.96 -19.14 -4.69
N GLN A 10 4.10 -18.81 -4.09
CA GLN A 10 4.67 -19.67 -3.06
C GLN A 10 3.53 -20.01 -2.09
N ASP A 11 3.35 -21.30 -1.79
CA ASP A 11 2.46 -21.78 -0.72
C ASP A 11 2.99 -21.31 0.64
N VAL A 12 2.99 -20.00 0.87
CA VAL A 12 2.97 -19.44 2.19
C VAL A 12 1.55 -19.63 2.68
N LEU A 13 1.33 -20.73 3.42
CA LEU A 13 0.14 -21.00 4.21
C LEU A 13 -0.27 -19.72 4.96
N THR A 14 -1.15 -18.93 4.36
CA THR A 14 -1.75 -17.77 5.01
C THR A 14 -2.69 -18.34 6.05
N LEU A 15 -2.53 -17.92 7.31
CA LEU A 15 -3.44 -18.37 8.37
C LEU A 15 -4.88 -18.06 7.94
N PRO A 16 -5.80 -19.04 8.00
CA PRO A 16 -7.19 -18.82 7.62
C PRO A 16 -7.79 -17.71 8.49
N ARG A 17 -8.53 -16.83 7.83
CA ARG A 17 -9.16 -15.67 8.46
C ARG A 17 -10.15 -16.13 9.53
N LYS A 18 -9.98 -15.71 10.79
CA LYS A 18 -11.10 -15.69 11.74
C LYS A 18 -12.00 -14.52 11.33
N LEU A 19 -13.14 -14.81 10.72
CA LEU A 19 -14.17 -13.80 10.44
C LEU A 19 -14.62 -13.19 11.79
N PRO A 20 -14.96 -11.89 11.84
CA PRO A 20 -15.51 -11.29 13.05
C PRO A 20 -16.74 -12.09 13.51
N GLU A 21 -16.86 -12.26 14.84
CA GLU A 21 -17.84 -13.16 15.48
C GLU A 21 -19.32 -12.80 15.19
N GLY A 22 -19.59 -11.68 14.50
CA GLY A 22 -20.93 -11.22 14.12
C GLY A 22 -21.44 -11.65 12.74
N GLY A 23 -20.62 -12.26 11.87
CA GLY A 23 -21.04 -12.77 10.56
C GLY A 23 -21.55 -11.74 9.54
N LYS A 24 -21.64 -10.45 9.91
CA LYS A 24 -22.05 -9.35 9.03
C LYS A 24 -20.99 -9.08 7.97
N VAL A 25 -21.44 -8.64 6.81
CA VAL A 25 -20.53 -8.23 5.73
C VAL A 25 -20.09 -6.79 6.00
N ASN A 26 -18.78 -6.56 6.09
CA ASN A 26 -18.24 -5.20 6.17
C ASN A 26 -18.33 -4.52 4.80
N LEU A 27 -18.96 -3.34 4.74
CA LEU A 27 -19.10 -2.57 3.50
C LEU A 27 -17.83 -1.82 3.10
N VAL A 28 -16.91 -1.59 4.04
CA VAL A 28 -15.64 -0.92 3.76
C VAL A 28 -14.78 -1.79 2.85
N GLY A 29 -14.28 -1.20 1.77
CA GLY A 29 -13.44 -1.86 0.77
C GLY A 29 -14.20 -2.59 -0.34
N LEU A 30 -15.52 -2.72 -0.27
CA LEU A 30 -16.30 -3.22 -1.41
C LEU A 30 -16.26 -2.20 -2.54
N THR A 31 -15.91 -2.64 -3.75
CA THR A 31 -16.08 -1.81 -4.96
C THR A 31 -17.56 -1.49 -5.19
N ARG A 32 -17.89 -0.52 -6.05
CA ARG A 32 -19.30 -0.20 -6.33
C ARG A 32 -20.12 -1.39 -6.82
N GLU A 33 -19.52 -2.23 -7.65
CA GLU A 33 -20.17 -3.45 -8.14
C GLU A 33 -20.37 -4.48 -7.02
N GLN A 34 -19.35 -4.67 -6.17
CA GLN A 34 -19.45 -5.56 -5.00
C GLN A 34 -20.48 -5.03 -3.98
N LEU A 35 -20.51 -3.72 -3.71
CA LEU A 35 -21.52 -3.09 -2.85
C LEU A 35 -22.91 -3.25 -3.44
N ARG A 36 -23.08 -3.04 -4.75
CA ARG A 36 -24.36 -3.27 -5.45
C ARG A 36 -24.84 -4.70 -5.26
N ALA A 37 -23.98 -5.68 -5.50
CA ALA A 37 -24.30 -7.10 -5.34
C ALA A 37 -24.66 -7.44 -3.90
N ALA A 38 -23.89 -6.96 -2.93
CA ALA A 38 -24.16 -7.16 -1.50
C ALA A 38 -25.53 -6.57 -1.10
N LEU A 39 -25.83 -5.33 -1.50
CA LEU A 39 -27.11 -4.69 -1.19
C LEU A 39 -28.30 -5.44 -1.80
N ILE A 40 -28.18 -5.95 -3.04
CA ILE A 40 -29.23 -6.76 -3.69
C ILE A 40 -29.43 -8.07 -2.93
N ALA A 41 -28.34 -8.78 -2.59
CA ALA A 41 -28.39 -10.03 -1.84
C ALA A 41 -29.06 -9.87 -0.45
N ALA A 42 -28.91 -8.71 0.19
CA ALA A 42 -29.56 -8.38 1.46
C ALA A 42 -31.03 -7.91 1.33
N GLY A 43 -31.58 -7.86 0.11
CA GLY A 43 -32.99 -7.54 -0.15
C GLY A 43 -33.25 -6.15 -0.73
N THR A 44 -32.23 -5.43 -1.20
CA THR A 44 -32.45 -4.17 -1.94
C THR A 44 -33.04 -4.46 -3.32
N PRO A 45 -34.21 -3.89 -3.69
CA PRO A 45 -34.77 -4.10 -5.02
C PRO A 45 -33.81 -3.63 -6.11
N GLU A 46 -33.59 -4.46 -7.15
CA GLU A 46 -32.61 -4.17 -8.21
C GLU A 46 -32.82 -2.81 -8.88
N LYS A 47 -34.07 -2.39 -9.07
CA LYS A 47 -34.45 -1.09 -9.63
C LYS A 47 -33.96 0.10 -8.78
N GLN A 48 -33.74 -0.10 -7.49
CA GLN A 48 -33.25 0.92 -6.56
C GLN A 48 -31.76 0.78 -6.25
N ALA A 49 -31.12 -0.33 -6.63
CA ALA A 49 -29.77 -0.68 -6.18
C ALA A 49 -28.73 0.40 -6.54
N LYS A 50 -28.78 0.96 -7.76
CA LYS A 50 -27.85 2.02 -8.18
C LYS A 50 -27.95 3.27 -7.29
N MET A 51 -29.18 3.71 -6.98
CA MET A 51 -29.41 4.85 -6.09
C MET A 51 -28.92 4.54 -4.67
N ARG A 52 -29.22 3.35 -4.14
CA ARG A 52 -28.81 2.95 -2.79
C ARG A 52 -27.30 2.84 -2.65
N VAL A 53 -26.60 2.33 -3.66
CA VAL A 53 -25.14 2.35 -3.74
C VAL A 53 -24.63 3.78 -3.59
N GLY A 54 -25.13 4.73 -4.39
CA GLY A 54 -24.70 6.13 -4.30
C GLY A 54 -24.92 6.74 -2.92
N GLN A 55 -26.09 6.50 -2.30
CA GLN A 55 -26.40 7.01 -0.97
C GLN A 55 -25.47 6.43 0.11
N VAL A 56 -25.33 5.10 0.16
CA VAL A 56 -24.49 4.41 1.15
C VAL A 56 -23.01 4.76 0.94
N TRP A 57 -22.55 4.79 -0.32
CA TRP A 57 -21.18 5.15 -0.68
C TRP A 57 -20.80 6.54 -0.19
N GLN A 58 -21.66 7.53 -0.41
CA GLN A 58 -21.42 8.89 0.02
C GLN A 58 -21.31 8.99 1.55
N TRP A 59 -22.20 8.32 2.30
CA TRP A 59 -22.13 8.30 3.76
C TRP A 59 -20.82 7.71 4.29
N ILE A 60 -20.38 6.57 3.72
CA ILE A 60 -19.17 5.91 4.18
C ILE A 60 -17.92 6.71 3.78
N TYR A 61 -17.79 7.07 2.50
CA TYR A 61 -16.51 7.51 1.93
C TYR A 61 -16.38 9.01 1.70
N HIS A 62 -17.50 9.75 1.63
CA HIS A 62 -17.44 11.21 1.59
C HIS A 62 -17.59 11.81 2.99
N TRP A 63 -18.56 11.34 3.77
CA TRP A 63 -18.86 11.86 5.10
C TRP A 63 -18.13 11.15 6.24
N GLY A 64 -17.56 9.96 6.01
CA GLY A 64 -16.88 9.20 7.07
C GLY A 64 -17.81 8.62 8.14
N VAL A 65 -19.09 8.41 7.82
CA VAL A 65 -20.12 7.94 8.77
C VAL A 65 -20.14 6.42 8.81
N ARG A 66 -20.07 5.85 10.03
CA ARG A 66 -20.12 4.40 10.28
C ARG A 66 -21.45 3.92 10.89
N ASP A 67 -22.31 4.85 11.28
CA ASP A 67 -23.62 4.52 11.85
C ASP A 67 -24.71 4.63 10.77
N PHE A 68 -25.37 3.51 10.47
CA PHE A 68 -26.48 3.48 9.52
C PHE A 68 -27.65 4.36 9.97
N THR A 69 -27.85 4.57 11.28
CA THR A 69 -28.94 5.42 11.77
C THR A 69 -28.75 6.88 11.40
N ALA A 70 -27.50 7.35 11.23
CA ALA A 70 -27.18 8.72 10.83
C ALA A 70 -27.44 9.00 9.34
N MET A 71 -27.72 7.98 8.52
CA MET A 71 -27.93 8.12 7.08
C MET A 71 -29.34 8.66 6.74
N THR A 72 -29.57 9.96 6.98
CA THR A 72 -30.92 10.58 6.98
C THR A 72 -31.65 10.56 5.64
N ASN A 73 -30.94 10.41 4.52
CA ASN A 73 -31.53 10.25 3.19
C ASN A 73 -32.00 8.80 2.89
N LEU A 74 -31.86 7.88 3.86
CA LEU A 74 -32.37 6.51 3.82
C LEU A 74 -33.60 6.37 4.74
N ALA A 75 -34.64 5.70 4.22
CA ALA A 75 -35.83 5.39 5.01
C ALA A 75 -35.48 4.56 6.26
N LYS A 76 -36.24 4.71 7.34
CA LYS A 76 -35.97 4.03 8.62
C LYS A 76 -35.84 2.51 8.45
N ASP A 77 -36.75 1.89 7.72
CA ASP A 77 -36.74 0.45 7.48
C ASP A 77 -35.52 -0.01 6.67
N TYR A 78 -35.03 0.84 5.77
CA TYR A 78 -33.81 0.55 5.00
C TYR A 78 -32.55 0.66 5.86
N ARG A 79 -32.48 1.64 6.77
CA ARG A 79 -31.39 1.73 7.76
C ARG A 79 -31.36 0.50 8.67
N ALA A 80 -32.51 0.02 9.11
CA ALA A 80 -32.62 -1.22 9.89
C ALA A 80 -32.22 -2.47 9.08
N LEU A 81 -32.56 -2.52 7.79
CA LEU A 81 -32.07 -3.56 6.88
C LEU A 81 -30.54 -3.56 6.77
N LEU A 82 -29.93 -2.38 6.64
CA LEU A 82 -28.48 -2.26 6.57
C LEU A 82 -27.84 -2.74 7.86
N ASP A 83 -28.31 -2.23 9.00
CA ASP A 83 -27.77 -2.58 10.32
C ASP A 83 -27.86 -4.09 10.62
N ARG A 84 -28.94 -4.76 10.19
CA ARG A 84 -29.08 -6.21 10.39
C ARG A 84 -28.07 -7.04 9.59
N ASN A 85 -27.73 -6.62 8.37
CA ASN A 85 -26.95 -7.44 7.43
C ASN A 85 -25.47 -7.04 7.33
N PHE A 86 -25.16 -5.79 7.67
CA PHE A 86 -23.87 -5.19 7.36
C PHE A 86 -23.26 -4.49 8.56
N GLU A 87 -21.96 -4.25 8.46
CA GLU A 87 -21.21 -3.38 9.36
C GLU A 87 -20.33 -2.41 8.57
N ILE A 88 -19.87 -1.36 9.23
CA ILE A 88 -18.86 -0.44 8.71
C ILE A 88 -17.72 -0.43 9.73
N ALA A 89 -16.84 -1.41 9.61
CA ALA A 89 -15.74 -1.63 10.55
C ALA A 89 -14.40 -1.19 9.95
N LEU A 90 -13.57 -0.56 10.77
CA LEU A 90 -12.21 -0.15 10.43
C LEU A 90 -11.20 -0.88 11.33
N PRO A 91 -9.91 -0.93 10.94
CA PRO A 91 -8.86 -1.34 11.86
C PRO A 91 -8.87 -0.49 13.15
N GLU A 92 -8.64 -1.14 14.28
CA GLU A 92 -8.54 -0.47 15.59
C GLU A 92 -7.17 0.22 15.70
N VAL A 93 -7.15 1.48 16.11
CA VAL A 93 -5.90 2.18 16.45
C VAL A 93 -5.43 1.72 17.83
N VAL A 94 -4.39 0.89 17.86
CA VAL A 94 -3.77 0.43 19.10
C VAL A 94 -2.92 1.53 19.70
N THR A 95 -2.09 2.16 18.87
CA THR A 95 -1.27 3.31 19.24
C THR A 95 -1.13 4.27 18.06
N CYS A 96 -0.98 5.56 18.38
CA CYS A 96 -0.61 6.61 17.43
C CYS A 96 0.57 7.37 18.02
N GLN A 97 1.71 7.34 17.33
CA GLN A 97 2.92 8.07 17.71
C GLN A 97 3.08 9.28 16.80
N VAL A 98 3.46 10.42 17.36
CA VAL A 98 3.70 11.66 16.61
C VAL A 98 5.16 12.06 16.76
N SER A 99 5.85 12.15 15.63
CA SER A 99 7.23 12.60 15.52
C SER A 99 7.34 14.10 15.76
N MET A 100 8.54 14.56 16.12
CA MET A 100 8.88 15.98 16.16
C MET A 100 8.67 16.69 14.82
N ASP A 101 8.75 15.98 13.69
CA ASP A 101 8.53 16.54 12.34
C ASP A 101 7.05 16.51 11.89
N GLY A 102 6.13 16.14 12.79
CA GLY A 102 4.70 16.01 12.54
C GLY A 102 4.27 14.68 11.92
N THR A 103 5.20 13.80 11.53
CA THR A 103 4.89 12.45 11.03
C THR A 103 4.11 11.68 12.08
N ARG A 104 3.01 11.03 11.67
CA ARG A 104 2.19 10.19 12.56
C ARG A 104 2.32 8.74 12.15
N LYS A 105 2.65 7.86 13.08
CA LYS A 105 2.68 6.41 12.88
C LYS A 105 1.55 5.76 13.65
N TYR A 106 0.73 5.01 12.93
CA TYR A 106 -0.40 4.27 13.47
C TYR A 106 -0.03 2.78 13.56
N LEU A 107 -0.22 2.18 14.74
CA LEU A 107 -0.28 0.73 14.88
C LEU A 107 -1.75 0.32 14.84
N LEU A 108 -2.12 -0.45 13.83
CA LEU A 108 -3.50 -0.79 13.50
C LEU A 108 -3.74 -2.28 13.70
N ARG A 109 -4.65 -2.62 14.60
CA ARG A 109 -5.11 -4.00 14.78
C ARG A 109 -6.22 -4.30 13.79
N ILE A 110 -5.98 -5.30 12.96
CA ILE A 110 -6.90 -5.75 11.93
C ILE A 110 -7.69 -6.98 12.40
N ALA A 111 -8.70 -7.38 11.63
CA ALA A 111 -9.52 -8.54 11.96
C ALA A 111 -8.64 -9.80 12.12
N GLY A 112 -8.88 -10.57 13.19
CA GLY A 112 -8.03 -11.72 13.54
C GLY A 112 -6.83 -11.36 14.45
N GLY A 113 -6.70 -10.11 14.90
CA GLY A 113 -5.79 -9.71 15.98
C GLY A 113 -4.35 -9.42 15.56
N HIS A 114 -4.03 -9.54 14.27
CA HIS A 114 -2.74 -9.11 13.74
C HIS A 114 -2.63 -7.59 13.69
N GLU A 115 -1.41 -7.07 13.61
CA GLU A 115 -1.14 -5.65 13.60
C GLU A 115 -0.32 -5.24 12.37
N VAL A 116 -0.69 -4.11 11.76
CA VAL A 116 0.04 -3.46 10.67
C VAL A 116 0.29 -2.00 11.00
N GLU A 117 1.31 -1.42 10.39
CA GLU A 117 1.61 0.00 10.56
C GLU A 117 1.16 0.82 9.33
N ALA A 118 0.72 2.05 9.56
CA ALA A 118 0.52 3.07 8.54
C ALA A 118 1.21 4.36 8.99
N VAL A 119 1.66 5.19 8.05
CA VAL A 119 2.41 6.41 8.36
C VAL A 119 1.86 7.60 7.58
N TYR A 120 1.42 8.64 8.28
CA TYR A 120 1.09 9.92 7.67
C TYR A 120 2.29 10.87 7.76
N ILE A 121 2.67 11.45 6.62
CA ILE A 121 3.84 12.32 6.49
C ILE A 121 3.34 13.70 6.02
N PRO A 122 3.27 14.71 6.92
CA PRO A 122 2.86 16.06 6.54
C PRO A 122 3.98 16.82 5.84
N GLU A 123 3.64 17.67 4.89
CA GLU A 123 4.51 18.66 4.26
C GLU A 123 3.75 19.98 4.16
N GLU A 124 4.43 21.08 3.79
CA GLU A 124 3.84 22.43 3.80
C GLU A 124 2.49 22.54 3.08
N ASN A 125 2.37 21.91 1.91
CA ASN A 125 1.18 22.02 1.04
C ASN A 125 0.59 20.66 0.64
N ARG A 126 1.02 19.57 1.27
CA ARG A 126 0.52 18.22 1.00
C ARG A 126 0.75 17.29 2.18
N GLY A 127 0.08 16.16 2.21
CA GLY A 127 0.38 15.07 3.13
C GLY A 127 0.28 13.73 2.44
N THR A 128 1.23 12.86 2.75
CA THR A 128 1.34 11.54 2.13
C THR A 128 1.04 10.46 3.16
N LEU A 129 0.08 9.60 2.86
CA LEU A 129 -0.21 8.43 3.68
C LEU A 129 0.44 7.19 3.07
N CYS A 130 1.39 6.61 3.81
CA CYS A 130 2.02 5.34 3.54
C CYS A 130 1.19 4.22 4.16
N ILE A 131 0.64 3.34 3.32
CA ILE A 131 -0.24 2.25 3.75
C ILE A 131 0.38 0.88 3.47
N SER A 132 0.01 -0.08 4.30
CA SER A 132 0.38 -1.48 4.23
C SER A 132 -0.59 -2.28 3.34
N SER A 133 -0.08 -3.35 2.73
CA SER A 133 -0.83 -4.27 1.88
C SER A 133 -0.85 -5.71 2.41
N GLN A 134 0.06 -6.06 3.33
CA GLN A 134 0.15 -7.37 3.96
C GLN A 134 0.55 -7.25 5.43
N VAL A 135 0.35 -8.31 6.20
CA VAL A 135 0.94 -8.48 7.54
C VAL A 135 2.30 -9.16 7.40
N GLY A 136 3.38 -8.42 7.61
CA GLY A 136 4.74 -8.83 7.26
C GLY A 136 5.00 -8.69 5.76
N CYS A 137 6.06 -9.32 5.25
CA CYS A 137 6.37 -9.30 3.82
C CYS A 137 7.01 -10.64 3.39
N THR A 138 6.66 -11.15 2.21
CA THR A 138 7.20 -12.41 1.67
C THR A 138 8.59 -12.27 1.07
N LEU A 139 9.01 -11.05 0.74
CA LEU A 139 10.18 -10.82 -0.09
C LEU A 139 11.50 -10.83 0.65
N THR A 140 11.48 -10.68 1.98
CA THR A 140 12.67 -10.77 2.85
C THR A 140 13.84 -9.87 2.39
N CYS A 141 13.54 -8.69 1.84
CA CYS A 141 14.56 -7.73 1.42
C CYS A 141 15.47 -7.42 2.61
N SER A 142 16.78 -7.62 2.45
CA SER A 142 17.72 -7.69 3.57
C SER A 142 17.91 -6.35 4.31
N PHE A 143 17.67 -5.23 3.62
CA PHE A 143 17.73 -3.88 4.20
C PHE A 143 16.40 -3.45 4.84
N CYS A 144 15.32 -4.21 4.68
CA CYS A 144 14.00 -3.86 5.19
C CYS A 144 13.73 -4.53 6.53
N HIS A 145 13.40 -3.75 7.55
CA HIS A 145 13.04 -4.26 8.87
C HIS A 145 11.76 -5.12 8.82
N THR A 146 10.80 -4.75 7.97
CA THR A 146 9.63 -5.61 7.67
C THR A 146 10.03 -6.94 7.03
N GLY A 147 11.11 -6.95 6.23
CA GLY A 147 11.66 -8.18 5.66
C GLY A 147 12.18 -9.18 6.70
N THR A 148 12.40 -8.76 7.95
CA THR A 148 12.75 -9.66 9.07
C THR A 148 11.53 -10.39 9.65
N GLN A 149 10.31 -9.92 9.36
CA GLN A 149 9.07 -10.58 9.77
C GLN A 149 8.59 -11.53 8.68
N LYS A 150 8.27 -12.76 9.08
CA LYS A 150 7.63 -13.72 8.17
C LYS A 150 6.23 -13.23 7.82
N LEU A 151 5.84 -13.35 6.54
CA LEU A 151 4.47 -13.10 6.11
C LEU A 151 3.50 -13.93 6.97
N VAL A 152 2.43 -13.26 7.43
CA VAL A 152 1.29 -13.91 8.09
C VAL A 152 0.13 -14.08 7.10
N ARG A 153 -0.34 -12.98 6.49
CA ARG A 153 -1.42 -12.99 5.48
C ARG A 153 -1.51 -11.69 4.67
N ASN A 154 -2.26 -11.75 3.58
CA ASN A 154 -2.71 -10.58 2.83
C ASN A 154 -3.76 -9.76 3.61
N LEU A 155 -3.77 -8.45 3.41
CA LEU A 155 -4.85 -7.58 3.86
C LEU A 155 -6.04 -7.65 2.88
N THR A 156 -7.25 -7.58 3.41
CA THR A 156 -8.45 -7.40 2.59
C THR A 156 -8.52 -5.97 2.04
N ALA A 157 -9.31 -5.74 0.98
CA ALA A 157 -9.55 -4.38 0.49
C ALA A 157 -10.06 -3.44 1.60
N GLY A 158 -10.94 -3.92 2.49
CA GLY A 158 -11.45 -3.15 3.62
C GLY A 158 -10.38 -2.77 4.65
N GLU A 159 -9.41 -3.64 4.90
CA GLU A 159 -8.27 -3.34 5.78
C GLU A 159 -7.30 -2.34 5.14
N ILE A 160 -7.15 -2.35 3.81
CA ILE A 160 -6.33 -1.38 3.09
C ILE A 160 -7.01 0.00 3.07
N VAL A 161 -8.28 0.06 2.65
CA VAL A 161 -9.07 1.31 2.66
C VAL A 161 -9.23 1.85 4.08
N GLY A 162 -9.37 0.96 5.06
CA GLY A 162 -9.53 1.33 6.45
C GLY A 162 -8.36 2.14 7.00
N GLN A 163 -7.12 1.88 6.55
CA GLN A 163 -5.96 2.70 6.91
C GLN A 163 -6.12 4.16 6.48
N VAL A 164 -6.70 4.39 5.28
CA VAL A 164 -6.99 5.74 4.78
C VAL A 164 -8.06 6.41 5.63
N MET A 165 -9.15 5.69 5.93
CA MET A 165 -10.27 6.25 6.71
C MET A 165 -9.87 6.55 8.15
N VAL A 166 -9.05 5.71 8.79
CA VAL A 166 -8.51 5.93 10.14
C VAL A 166 -7.64 7.17 10.18
N ALA A 167 -6.74 7.34 9.20
CA ALA A 167 -5.89 8.53 9.14
C ALA A 167 -6.72 9.81 8.92
N ARG A 168 -7.81 9.74 8.14
CA ARG A 168 -8.74 10.88 7.98
C ARG A 168 -9.48 11.22 9.26
N ASP A 169 -9.84 10.24 10.08
CA ASP A 169 -10.43 10.47 11.41
C ASP A 169 -9.48 11.24 12.31
N ASP A 170 -8.25 10.73 12.43
CA ASP A 170 -7.21 11.30 13.29
C ASP A 170 -6.78 12.71 12.86
N LEU A 171 -6.85 13.00 11.56
CA LEU A 171 -6.56 14.32 11.00
C LEU A 171 -7.76 15.27 11.01
N GLY A 172 -8.96 14.80 11.37
CA GLY A 172 -10.18 15.62 11.33
C GLY A 172 -10.53 16.10 9.92
N GLU A 173 -10.19 15.33 8.88
CA GLU A 173 -10.25 15.77 7.47
C GLU A 173 -11.62 15.51 6.80
N TRP A 174 -12.62 15.03 7.56
CA TRP A 174 -13.94 14.77 7.02
C TRP A 174 -14.72 16.07 6.80
N PRO A 175 -15.45 16.22 5.67
CA PRO A 175 -16.31 17.37 5.44
C PRO A 175 -17.37 17.49 6.54
N VAL A 176 -17.53 18.71 7.06
CA VAL A 176 -18.61 19.04 8.00
C VAL A 176 -19.74 19.73 7.23
N PRO A 177 -21.00 19.23 7.30
CA PRO A 177 -22.13 19.88 6.64
C PRO A 177 -22.27 21.35 7.05
N GLY A 178 -22.28 22.25 6.05
CA GLY A 178 -22.41 23.69 6.26
C GLY A 178 -21.11 24.43 6.61
N ALA A 179 -19.99 23.71 6.81
CA ALA A 179 -18.68 24.34 6.95
C ALA A 179 -18.11 24.75 5.57
N PRO A 180 -17.27 25.81 5.50
CA PRO A 180 -16.49 26.11 4.31
C PRO A 180 -15.66 24.88 3.91
N LYS A 181 -15.47 24.69 2.60
CA LYS A 181 -14.51 23.69 2.15
C LYS A 181 -13.11 24.20 2.52
N ASP A 182 -12.41 23.46 3.37
CA ASP A 182 -10.97 23.63 3.47
C ASP A 182 -10.36 23.31 2.10
N GLU A 183 -9.61 24.27 1.55
CA GLU A 183 -8.98 24.12 0.25
C GLU A 183 -7.79 23.14 0.32
N THR A 184 -7.21 22.95 1.50
CA THR A 184 -6.00 22.15 1.66
C THR A 184 -6.33 20.75 2.17
N ARG A 185 -6.22 19.78 1.27
CA ARG A 185 -6.37 18.36 1.59
C ARG A 185 -5.12 17.83 2.31
N LEU A 186 -5.28 17.45 3.58
CA LEU A 186 -4.23 16.87 4.42
C LEU A 186 -3.74 15.53 3.84
N ILE A 187 -4.63 14.59 3.52
CA ILE A 187 -4.26 13.34 2.81
C ILE A 187 -4.43 13.56 1.32
N SER A 188 -3.44 14.20 0.71
CA SER A 188 -3.41 14.53 -0.72
C SER A 188 -2.65 13.50 -1.56
N ASN A 189 -1.91 12.60 -0.94
CA ASN A 189 -1.14 11.53 -1.59
C ASN A 189 -1.25 10.21 -0.81
N VAL A 190 -1.23 9.09 -1.51
CA VAL A 190 -1.16 7.73 -0.91
C VAL A 190 -0.02 6.96 -1.58
N VAL A 191 0.77 6.24 -0.79
CA VAL A 191 1.81 5.35 -1.28
C VAL A 191 1.65 3.96 -0.68
N LEU A 192 1.67 2.93 -1.52
CA LEU A 192 1.71 1.53 -1.07
C LEU A 192 3.19 1.14 -0.86
N MET A 193 3.77 1.69 0.21
CA MET A 193 5.17 1.51 0.61
C MET A 193 5.30 1.14 2.10
N GLY A 194 4.18 0.74 2.73
CA GLY A 194 4.16 0.24 4.10
C GLY A 194 4.63 -1.22 4.15
N MET A 195 3.94 -2.04 4.94
CA MET A 195 4.25 -3.46 5.06
C MET A 195 3.67 -4.26 3.88
N GLY A 196 4.49 -5.15 3.31
CA GLY A 196 4.09 -6.10 2.27
C GLY A 196 4.48 -5.73 0.84
N GLU A 197 4.35 -6.69 -0.07
CA GLU A 197 4.48 -6.54 -1.53
C GLU A 197 3.07 -6.43 -2.14
N PRO A 198 2.65 -5.23 -2.62
CA PRO A 198 1.29 -5.02 -3.12
C PRO A 198 0.90 -5.96 -4.26
N LEU A 199 1.84 -6.33 -5.14
CA LEU A 199 1.52 -7.20 -6.28
C LEU A 199 1.28 -8.66 -5.90
N TYR A 200 1.72 -9.11 -4.72
CA TYR A 200 1.29 -10.41 -4.18
C TYR A 200 -0.05 -10.35 -3.44
N ASN A 201 -0.64 -9.17 -3.34
CA ASN A 201 -2.00 -8.96 -2.87
C ASN A 201 -2.85 -8.20 -3.92
N PHE A 202 -2.62 -8.53 -5.20
CA PHE A 202 -3.12 -7.74 -6.32
C PHE A 202 -4.61 -7.44 -6.25
N GLU A 203 -5.45 -8.47 -6.08
CA GLU A 203 -6.92 -8.32 -6.11
C GLU A 203 -7.42 -7.37 -5.03
N ASN A 204 -6.96 -7.52 -3.77
CA ASN A 204 -7.37 -6.64 -2.68
C ASN A 204 -6.82 -5.21 -2.85
N VAL A 205 -5.60 -5.07 -3.37
CA VAL A 205 -5.01 -3.76 -3.65
C VAL A 205 -5.76 -3.06 -4.77
N ARG A 206 -6.10 -3.76 -5.87
CA ARG A 206 -6.91 -3.23 -6.97
C ARG A 206 -8.23 -2.71 -6.44
N ASP A 207 -8.98 -3.55 -5.74
CA ASP A 207 -10.31 -3.20 -5.24
C ASP A 207 -10.24 -2.02 -4.24
N ALA A 208 -9.25 -2.03 -3.35
CA ALA A 208 -9.02 -0.91 -2.43
C ALA A 208 -8.71 0.40 -3.15
N MET A 209 -7.84 0.36 -4.17
CA MET A 209 -7.49 1.56 -4.92
C MET A 209 -8.67 2.08 -5.73
N GLN A 210 -9.51 1.21 -6.29
CA GLN A 210 -10.76 1.63 -6.95
C GLN A 210 -11.68 2.38 -5.99
N VAL A 211 -11.79 1.95 -4.74
CA VAL A 211 -12.56 2.65 -3.69
C VAL A 211 -11.93 4.01 -3.36
N VAL A 212 -10.61 4.05 -3.15
CA VAL A 212 -9.88 5.28 -2.80
C VAL A 212 -9.92 6.33 -3.91
N MET A 213 -9.88 5.89 -5.18
CA MET A 213 -9.90 6.75 -6.37
C MET A 213 -11.29 7.19 -6.82
N ASP A 214 -12.34 6.64 -6.22
CA ASP A 214 -13.71 6.93 -6.65
C ASP A 214 -14.07 8.42 -6.52
N ASN A 215 -14.74 8.95 -7.54
CA ASN A 215 -15.03 10.37 -7.70
C ASN A 215 -16.17 10.91 -6.80
N GLU A 216 -16.89 10.05 -6.07
CA GLU A 216 -17.97 10.47 -5.17
C GLU A 216 -17.76 9.98 -3.72
N GLY A 217 -16.55 9.51 -3.39
CA GLY A 217 -16.18 9.02 -2.06
C GLY A 217 -14.90 9.68 -1.53
N LEU A 218 -13.84 8.90 -1.39
CA LEU A 218 -12.55 9.37 -0.89
C LEU A 218 -11.84 10.28 -1.90
N THR A 219 -12.16 10.21 -3.20
CA THR A 219 -11.78 11.19 -4.24
C THR A 219 -10.28 11.47 -4.38
N LEU A 220 -9.41 10.47 -4.21
CA LEU A 220 -7.98 10.67 -4.41
C LEU A 220 -7.60 10.41 -5.88
N SER A 221 -6.94 11.38 -6.53
CA SER A 221 -6.54 11.21 -7.93
C SER A 221 -5.57 10.04 -8.11
N ARG A 222 -5.75 9.25 -9.17
CA ARG A 222 -4.80 8.21 -9.57
C ARG A 222 -3.35 8.69 -9.72
N ARG A 223 -3.15 9.99 -10.03
CA ARG A 223 -1.82 10.63 -10.14
C ARG A 223 -1.20 11.02 -8.80
N ARG A 224 -1.94 10.83 -7.71
CA ARG A 224 -1.52 11.06 -6.32
C ARG A 224 -1.33 9.76 -5.55
N ILE A 225 -1.59 8.62 -6.20
CA ILE A 225 -1.40 7.28 -5.65
C ILE A 225 -0.19 6.65 -6.33
N THR A 226 0.75 6.15 -5.54
CA THR A 226 1.91 5.41 -6.07
C THR A 226 1.95 4.00 -5.48
N LEU A 227 1.90 2.99 -6.35
CA LEU A 227 2.14 1.60 -5.98
C LEU A 227 3.62 1.30 -6.17
N SER A 228 4.29 0.84 -5.10
CA SER A 228 5.66 0.35 -5.19
C SER A 228 5.69 -1.16 -5.27
N THR A 229 6.53 -1.72 -6.15
CA THR A 229 6.77 -3.16 -6.21
C THR A 229 8.26 -3.47 -6.28
N SER A 230 8.65 -4.61 -5.73
CA SER A 230 9.99 -5.17 -5.87
C SER A 230 10.23 -5.90 -7.19
N GLY A 231 9.21 -5.96 -8.06
CA GLY A 231 9.32 -6.52 -9.40
C GLY A 231 8.65 -7.89 -9.55
N VAL A 232 7.38 -8.01 -9.12
CA VAL A 232 6.54 -9.18 -9.46
C VAL A 232 6.10 -9.05 -10.92
N VAL A 233 6.99 -9.44 -11.85
CA VAL A 233 6.87 -9.15 -13.29
C VAL A 233 5.50 -9.48 -13.90
N PRO A 234 4.87 -10.64 -13.65
CA PRO A 234 3.58 -10.98 -14.26
C PRO A 234 2.45 -9.99 -13.95
N GLU A 235 2.55 -9.25 -12.85
CA GLU A 235 1.49 -8.36 -12.35
C GLU A 235 1.71 -6.88 -12.75
N ILE A 236 2.87 -6.56 -13.35
CA ILE A 236 3.23 -5.17 -13.68
C ILE A 236 2.27 -4.60 -14.74
N ALA A 237 2.00 -5.34 -15.82
CA ALA A 237 1.09 -4.88 -16.86
C ALA A 237 -0.34 -4.66 -16.34
N ARG A 238 -0.83 -5.60 -15.52
CA ARG A 238 -2.14 -5.54 -14.87
C ARG A 238 -2.30 -4.31 -13.98
N THR A 239 -1.21 -3.85 -13.35
CA THR A 239 -1.22 -2.62 -12.54
C THR A 239 -1.63 -1.40 -13.35
N ALA A 240 -1.18 -1.28 -14.61
CA ALA A 240 -1.57 -0.19 -15.49
C ALA A 240 -3.05 -0.27 -15.90
N GLU A 241 -3.50 -1.47 -16.27
CA GLU A 241 -4.81 -1.70 -16.88
C GLU A 241 -5.94 -1.74 -15.86
N GLU A 242 -5.73 -2.40 -14.72
CA GLU A 242 -6.79 -2.66 -13.74
C GLU A 242 -6.79 -1.69 -12.55
N ILE A 243 -5.61 -1.13 -12.19
CA ILE A 243 -5.47 -0.20 -11.06
C ILE A 243 -5.29 1.23 -11.58
N GLY A 244 -4.33 1.46 -12.46
CA GLY A 244 -4.12 2.76 -13.12
C GLY A 244 -3.48 3.86 -12.25
N CYS A 245 -2.89 3.51 -11.10
CA CYS A 245 -2.08 4.42 -10.27
C CYS A 245 -0.66 4.63 -10.84
N LEU A 246 0.14 5.51 -10.24
CA LEU A 246 1.56 5.65 -10.58
C LEU A 246 2.35 4.43 -10.10
N LEU A 247 3.40 4.08 -10.84
CA LEU A 247 4.24 2.92 -10.55
C LEU A 247 5.62 3.35 -10.05
N ALA A 248 6.04 2.77 -8.94
CA ALA A 248 7.39 2.81 -8.41
C ALA A 248 8.00 1.40 -8.35
N ILE A 249 9.30 1.30 -8.61
CA ILE A 249 10.06 0.05 -8.61
C ILE A 249 11.15 0.12 -7.56
N SER A 250 11.07 -0.76 -6.57
CA SER A 250 12.12 -1.03 -5.58
C SER A 250 13.32 -1.72 -6.26
N PHE A 251 14.17 -0.92 -6.91
CA PHE A 251 15.20 -1.40 -7.82
C PHE A 251 16.50 -1.75 -7.08
N HIS A 252 17.02 -0.78 -6.32
CA HIS A 252 18.04 -0.90 -5.27
C HIS A 252 19.41 -1.52 -5.63
N ALA A 253 19.64 -2.02 -6.84
CA ALA A 253 20.93 -2.53 -7.27
C ALA A 253 21.04 -2.54 -8.79
N THR A 254 22.25 -2.39 -9.30
CA THR A 254 22.53 -2.32 -10.76
C THR A 254 23.19 -3.57 -11.33
N THR A 255 23.30 -4.63 -10.53
CA THR A 255 23.79 -5.95 -10.94
C THR A 255 22.96 -7.03 -10.26
N ASP A 256 22.73 -8.16 -10.94
CA ASP A 256 21.95 -9.26 -10.37
C ASP A 256 22.58 -9.84 -9.10
N SER A 257 23.92 -9.89 -9.03
CA SER A 257 24.63 -10.44 -7.86
C SER A 257 24.39 -9.63 -6.58
N VAL A 258 24.26 -8.31 -6.68
CA VAL A 258 23.89 -7.45 -5.55
C VAL A 258 22.38 -7.51 -5.32
N ARG A 259 21.58 -7.46 -6.39
CA ARG A 259 20.12 -7.45 -6.28
C ARG A 259 19.56 -8.76 -5.70
N ASP A 260 20.15 -9.91 -6.02
CA ASP A 260 19.80 -11.22 -5.45
C ASP A 260 19.96 -11.29 -3.93
N LYS A 261 20.86 -10.46 -3.37
CA LYS A 261 21.06 -10.34 -1.93
C LYS A 261 20.10 -9.35 -1.30
N LEU A 262 19.96 -8.17 -1.92
CA LEU A 262 19.15 -7.07 -1.38
C LEU A 262 17.65 -7.31 -1.56
N VAL A 263 17.25 -7.81 -2.72
CA VAL A 263 15.85 -8.01 -3.15
C VAL A 263 15.71 -9.42 -3.75
N PRO A 264 15.55 -10.47 -2.90
CA PRO A 264 15.63 -11.88 -3.32
C PRO A 264 14.71 -12.31 -4.47
N VAL A 265 13.63 -11.58 -4.72
CA VAL A 265 12.73 -11.79 -5.88
C VAL A 265 13.47 -11.73 -7.22
N ASN A 266 14.61 -11.06 -7.26
CA ASN A 266 15.47 -10.97 -8.44
C ASN A 266 15.92 -12.34 -8.97
N LYS A 267 16.06 -13.34 -8.07
CA LYS A 267 16.40 -14.72 -8.46
C LYS A 267 15.32 -15.38 -9.30
N LYS A 268 14.07 -14.91 -9.17
CA LYS A 268 12.92 -15.37 -9.96
C LYS A 268 12.74 -14.51 -11.22
N TRP A 269 12.84 -13.19 -11.08
CA TRP A 269 12.77 -12.24 -12.18
C TRP A 269 13.93 -11.25 -12.10
N ASN A 270 14.98 -11.53 -12.87
CA ASN A 270 16.23 -10.77 -12.86
C ASN A 270 16.05 -9.34 -13.41
N ILE A 271 17.10 -8.52 -13.33
CA ILE A 271 17.08 -7.12 -13.77
C ILE A 271 16.64 -7.00 -15.24
N ALA A 272 17.15 -7.83 -16.13
CA ALA A 272 16.82 -7.79 -17.55
C ALA A 272 15.32 -8.04 -17.78
N THR A 273 14.80 -9.13 -17.20
CA THR A 273 13.37 -9.50 -17.30
C THR A 273 12.47 -8.40 -16.73
N LEU A 274 12.87 -7.82 -15.59
CA LEU A 274 12.16 -6.70 -14.98
C LEU A 274 12.14 -5.49 -15.92
N LEU A 275 13.29 -5.06 -16.43
CA LEU A 275 13.38 -3.89 -17.31
C LEU A 275 12.60 -4.07 -18.62
N ASP A 276 12.58 -5.28 -19.19
CA ASP A 276 11.78 -5.57 -20.38
C ASP A 276 10.29 -5.37 -20.09
N ALA A 277 9.79 -5.91 -18.97
CA ALA A 277 8.40 -5.68 -18.54
C ALA A 277 8.09 -4.19 -18.27
N LEU A 278 9.06 -3.42 -17.79
CA LEU A 278 8.89 -1.98 -17.56
C LEU A 278 8.90 -1.17 -18.86
N ARG A 279 9.62 -1.61 -19.90
CA ARG A 279 9.56 -0.98 -21.24
C ARG A 279 8.21 -1.19 -21.90
N ASP A 280 7.60 -2.36 -21.68
CA ASP A 280 6.29 -2.71 -22.21
C ASP A 280 5.11 -2.21 -21.35
N TYR A 281 5.38 -1.43 -20.29
CA TYR A 281 4.35 -0.96 -19.37
C TYR A 281 3.31 -0.09 -20.10
N PRO A 282 2.01 -0.47 -20.14
CA PRO A 282 1.02 0.16 -21.03
C PRO A 282 0.82 1.67 -20.87
N ARG A 283 1.12 2.22 -19.69
CA ARG A 283 0.93 3.65 -19.38
C ARG A 283 2.21 4.47 -19.40
N LEU A 284 3.31 3.85 -19.81
CA LEU A 284 4.63 4.47 -19.83
C LEU A 284 4.61 5.71 -20.74
N SER A 285 4.87 6.87 -20.14
CA SER A 285 4.91 8.14 -20.87
C SER A 285 5.76 9.16 -20.13
N ASN A 286 6.13 10.26 -20.79
CA ASN A 286 6.84 11.36 -20.13
C ASN A 286 6.02 12.05 -19.03
N SER A 287 4.68 11.94 -19.08
CA SER A 287 3.76 12.43 -18.05
C SER A 287 3.51 11.44 -16.92
N GLU A 288 3.67 10.14 -17.17
CA GLU A 288 3.49 9.04 -16.22
C GLU A 288 4.78 8.20 -16.19
N ARG A 289 5.86 8.83 -15.72
CA ARG A 289 7.18 8.21 -15.60
C ARG A 289 7.18 7.17 -14.49
N ILE A 290 7.93 6.09 -14.68
CA ILE A 290 8.18 5.10 -13.63
C ILE A 290 9.21 5.66 -12.65
N THR A 291 8.92 5.58 -11.35
CA THR A 291 9.89 5.97 -10.31
C THR A 291 10.74 4.77 -9.95
N PHE A 292 12.05 4.88 -10.06
CA PHE A 292 12.99 3.88 -9.56
C PHE A 292 13.44 4.27 -8.16
N GLU A 293 13.01 3.52 -7.15
CA GLU A 293 13.45 3.69 -5.78
C GLU A 293 14.82 3.02 -5.60
N TYR A 294 15.79 3.75 -5.07
CA TYR A 294 17.16 3.29 -4.90
C TYR A 294 17.66 3.64 -3.50
N VAL A 295 17.74 2.63 -2.62
CA VAL A 295 18.27 2.81 -1.27
C VAL A 295 19.79 2.93 -1.33
N MET A 296 20.33 3.91 -0.61
CA MET A 296 21.76 4.22 -0.59
C MET A 296 22.44 3.51 0.58
N LEU A 297 23.07 2.37 0.28
CA LEU A 297 23.75 1.51 1.25
C LEU A 297 25.25 1.66 1.07
N LYS A 298 25.91 2.10 2.14
CA LYS A 298 27.35 2.40 2.16
C LYS A 298 28.19 1.21 1.69
N ASP A 299 29.03 1.44 0.69
CA ASP A 299 29.98 0.47 0.13
C ASP A 299 29.32 -0.81 -0.45
N VAL A 300 28.01 -0.80 -0.69
CA VAL A 300 27.26 -1.95 -1.23
C VAL A 300 26.73 -1.67 -2.63
N ASN A 301 26.08 -0.52 -2.83
CA ASN A 301 25.39 -0.18 -4.07
C ASN A 301 25.47 1.30 -4.43
N ASP A 302 26.33 2.08 -3.78
CA ASP A 302 26.38 3.54 -3.84
C ASP A 302 27.58 4.09 -4.61
N SER A 303 28.30 3.23 -5.34
CA SER A 303 29.49 3.63 -6.07
C SER A 303 29.17 4.49 -7.31
N ASP A 304 30.17 5.25 -7.73
CA ASP A 304 30.18 5.99 -8.99
C ASP A 304 29.91 5.08 -10.22
N ALA A 305 30.34 3.83 -10.17
CA ALA A 305 30.11 2.85 -11.21
C ALA A 305 28.66 2.33 -11.19
N ASP A 306 28.05 2.20 -10.02
CA ASP A 306 26.62 1.89 -9.88
C ASP A 306 25.76 2.97 -10.51
N ALA A 307 26.02 4.25 -10.23
CA ALA A 307 25.26 5.36 -10.83
C ALA A 307 25.29 5.32 -12.37
N ARG A 308 26.46 5.10 -12.96
CA ARG A 308 26.62 4.99 -14.43
C ARG A 308 25.93 3.74 -14.99
N ARG A 309 25.98 2.61 -14.28
CA ARG A 309 25.25 1.39 -14.66
C ARG A 309 23.73 1.62 -14.61
N LEU A 310 23.22 2.27 -13.57
CA LEU A 310 21.80 2.60 -13.43
C LEU A 310 21.30 3.37 -14.64
N VAL A 311 21.99 4.45 -15.01
CA VAL A 311 21.67 5.28 -16.18
C VAL A 311 21.60 4.45 -17.47
N LYS A 312 22.56 3.55 -17.67
CA LYS A 312 22.58 2.67 -18.85
C LYS A 312 21.42 1.67 -18.86
N LEU A 313 21.10 1.09 -17.72
CA LEU A 313 20.04 0.07 -17.59
C LEU A 313 18.65 0.63 -17.90
N ILE A 314 18.35 1.83 -17.38
CA ILE A 314 17.02 2.45 -17.53
C ILE A 314 16.87 3.24 -18.84
N GLN A 315 17.89 3.24 -19.69
CA GLN A 315 17.84 3.94 -20.98
C GLN A 315 16.64 3.47 -21.81
N GLY A 316 15.88 4.44 -22.33
CA GLY A 316 14.66 4.19 -23.10
C GLY A 316 13.39 4.06 -22.25
N ILE A 317 13.50 4.08 -20.91
CA ILE A 317 12.35 4.09 -20.01
C ILE A 317 12.17 5.52 -19.48
N PRO A 318 11.04 6.20 -19.77
CA PRO A 318 10.67 7.44 -19.08
C PRO A 318 10.67 7.25 -17.55
N ALA A 319 11.73 7.72 -16.90
CA ALA A 319 12.01 7.41 -15.51
C ALA A 319 12.31 8.66 -14.66
N LYS A 320 12.16 8.47 -13.35
CA LYS A 320 12.75 9.32 -12.31
C LYS A 320 13.43 8.40 -11.30
N ILE A 321 14.51 8.83 -10.68
CA ILE A 321 15.24 8.05 -9.69
C ILE A 321 15.04 8.72 -8.34
N ASN A 322 14.42 8.03 -7.40
CA ASN A 322 14.29 8.51 -6.03
C ASN A 322 15.39 7.87 -5.19
N LEU A 323 16.37 8.65 -4.78
CA LEU A 323 17.44 8.17 -3.91
C LEU A 323 16.96 8.23 -2.46
N ILE A 324 17.01 7.09 -1.78
CA ILE A 324 16.57 6.97 -0.39
C ILE A 324 17.82 6.78 0.49
N PRO A 325 18.22 7.79 1.28
CA PRO A 325 19.19 7.58 2.35
C PRO A 325 18.69 6.45 3.25
N PHE A 326 19.53 5.44 3.48
CA PHE A 326 19.11 4.27 4.26
C PHE A 326 18.73 4.65 5.68
N ASN A 327 17.56 4.21 6.15
CA ASN A 327 17.12 4.43 7.53
C ASN A 327 17.56 3.23 8.36
N GLU A 328 18.59 3.44 9.19
CA GLU A 328 19.16 2.39 10.00
C GLU A 328 18.15 1.87 11.04
N TRP A 329 18.29 0.59 11.38
CA TRP A 329 17.45 -0.06 12.39
C TRP A 329 18.30 -1.05 13.19
N PRO A 330 17.93 -1.36 14.46
CA PRO A 330 18.75 -2.19 15.33
C PRO A 330 19.05 -3.57 14.75
N GLY A 331 20.33 -3.88 14.55
CA GLY A 331 20.78 -5.16 14.00
C GLY A 331 20.85 -5.25 12.47
N SER A 332 20.61 -4.14 11.76
CA SER A 332 20.84 -4.07 10.31
C SER A 332 22.31 -4.38 9.96
N PRO A 333 22.58 -5.19 8.92
CA PRO A 333 23.94 -5.42 8.43
C PRO A 333 24.45 -4.28 7.52
N TYR A 334 23.63 -3.25 7.28
CA TYR A 334 23.93 -2.13 6.38
C TYR A 334 24.00 -0.81 7.13
N GLN A 335 24.71 0.15 6.53
CA GLN A 335 24.85 1.53 6.99
C GLN A 335 24.41 2.51 5.93
N ARG A 336 24.00 3.71 6.36
CA ARG A 336 23.70 4.83 5.48
C ARG A 336 24.95 5.30 4.74
N SER A 337 24.86 5.48 3.43
CA SER A 337 25.90 6.15 2.64
C SER A 337 26.14 7.58 3.14
N ASP A 338 27.39 8.03 3.12
CA ASP A 338 27.74 9.41 3.49
C ASP A 338 27.03 10.42 2.56
N TRP A 339 26.69 11.60 3.09
CA TRP A 339 25.85 12.55 2.36
C TRP A 339 26.51 13.01 1.05
N GLU A 340 27.81 13.26 1.06
CA GLU A 340 28.59 13.63 -0.12
C GLU A 340 28.59 12.52 -1.18
N ARG A 341 28.54 11.25 -0.77
CA ARG A 341 28.45 10.10 -1.68
C ARG A 341 27.06 10.01 -2.32
N ILE A 342 26.00 10.29 -1.55
CA ILE A 342 24.63 10.36 -2.07
C ILE A 342 24.49 11.49 -3.08
N GLU A 343 24.99 12.68 -2.76
CA GLU A 343 24.98 13.85 -3.66
C GLU A 343 25.77 13.58 -4.95
N ALA A 344 26.96 12.96 -4.84
CA ALA A 344 27.74 12.59 -6.02
C ALA A 344 27.01 11.55 -6.91
N PHE A 345 26.33 10.58 -6.32
CA PHE A 345 25.49 9.63 -7.07
C PHE A 345 24.34 10.36 -7.78
N ALA A 346 23.64 11.24 -7.06
CA ALA A 346 22.54 12.05 -7.58
C ALA A 346 22.98 12.91 -8.77
N ASP A 347 24.13 13.59 -8.64
CA ASP A 347 24.69 14.46 -9.66
C ASP A 347 25.04 13.70 -10.95
N ILE A 348 25.58 12.48 -10.86
CA ILE A 348 25.83 11.63 -12.04
C ILE A 348 24.52 11.30 -12.77
N VAL A 349 23.47 10.91 -12.03
CA VAL A 349 22.16 10.58 -12.61
C VAL A 349 21.49 11.83 -13.20
N TYR A 350 21.61 12.97 -12.52
CA TYR A 350 21.09 14.26 -12.96
C TYR A 350 21.76 14.75 -14.25
N LYS A 351 23.10 14.70 -14.33
CA LYS A 351 23.87 15.05 -15.52
C LYS A 351 23.56 14.15 -16.72
N ALA A 352 23.08 12.93 -16.49
CA ALA A 352 22.60 12.03 -17.52
C ALA A 352 21.17 12.35 -18.01
N GLY A 353 20.51 13.37 -17.45
CA GLY A 353 19.19 13.86 -17.89
C GLY A 353 17.99 13.29 -17.12
N TYR A 354 18.22 12.55 -16.03
CA TYR A 354 17.14 12.02 -15.20
C TYR A 354 16.95 12.84 -13.92
N ALA A 355 15.70 13.02 -13.48
CA ALA A 355 15.46 13.60 -12.17
C ALA A 355 15.95 12.62 -11.08
N ALA A 356 16.78 13.12 -10.16
CA ALA A 356 17.38 12.34 -9.08
C ALA A 356 17.18 13.00 -7.70
N PRO A 357 15.93 13.25 -7.25
CA PRO A 357 15.70 13.77 -5.91
C PRO A 357 16.26 12.83 -4.84
N ILE A 358 16.87 13.42 -3.82
CA ILE A 358 17.25 12.73 -2.59
C ILE A 358 16.11 12.90 -1.59
N ARG A 359 15.55 11.79 -1.12
CA ARG A 359 14.43 11.78 -0.19
C ARG A 359 14.88 12.22 1.20
N THR A 360 14.22 13.23 1.75
CA THR A 360 14.40 13.62 3.16
C THR A 360 13.83 12.52 4.07
N PRO A 361 14.62 12.01 5.03
CA PRO A 361 14.11 11.10 6.07
C PRO A 361 12.99 11.76 6.89
N ARG A 362 11.97 11.00 7.28
CA ARG A 362 10.80 11.49 8.02
C ARG A 362 10.39 10.48 9.10
N GLY A 363 10.08 10.95 10.29
CA GLY A 363 9.65 10.12 11.43
C GLY A 363 10.69 9.11 11.93
N GLU A 364 11.99 9.41 11.80
CA GLU A 364 13.07 8.51 12.25
C GLU A 364 13.06 8.29 13.77
N ASP A 365 12.76 9.33 14.54
CA ASP A 365 12.66 9.33 16.01
C ASP A 365 11.60 8.34 16.55
N ILE A 366 10.62 7.99 15.73
CA ILE A 366 9.53 7.06 16.06
C ILE A 366 9.56 5.76 15.24
N MET A 367 10.67 5.46 14.54
CA MET A 367 10.80 4.29 13.67
C MET A 367 9.69 4.20 12.61
N ALA A 368 9.36 5.34 11.98
CA ALA A 368 8.34 5.45 10.94
C ALA A 368 8.90 5.68 9.53
N ALA A 369 10.23 5.81 9.41
CA ALA A 369 10.86 6.02 8.12
C ALA A 369 10.78 4.76 7.25
N CYS A 370 10.92 4.93 5.93
CA CYS A 370 10.82 3.83 4.98
C CYS A 370 11.78 2.69 5.34
N GLY A 371 11.24 1.48 5.43
CA GLY A 371 11.99 0.28 5.76
C GLY A 371 12.13 0.00 7.26
N GLN A 372 11.70 0.87 8.18
CA GLN A 372 11.81 0.66 9.62
C GLN A 372 10.59 -0.03 10.26
N LEU A 373 9.49 -0.14 9.52
CA LEU A 373 8.20 -0.64 10.03
C LEU A 373 8.29 -2.09 10.51
N LYS A 374 7.88 -2.33 11.76
CA LYS A 374 7.80 -3.66 12.37
C LYS A 374 6.76 -3.71 13.48
N SER A 375 5.69 -4.48 13.24
CA SER A 375 4.76 -4.84 14.29
C SER A 375 5.29 -6.04 15.09
N ALA A 376 4.89 -6.13 16.37
CA ALA A 376 5.26 -7.23 17.26
C ALA A 376 4.46 -8.52 16.95
N THR A 377 3.77 -8.61 15.81
CA THR A 377 2.94 -9.77 15.48
C THR A 377 3.83 -10.97 15.20
N GLU A 378 4.07 -11.78 16.22
CA GLU A 378 4.70 -13.08 16.09
C GLU A 378 3.71 -14.08 15.49
N ARG A 379 4.18 -14.96 14.60
CA ARG A 379 3.43 -16.15 14.22
C ARG A 379 3.35 -17.03 15.47
N ALA A 380 2.25 -16.97 16.22
CA ALA A 380 1.98 -17.93 17.28
C ALA A 380 2.17 -19.33 16.69
N ARG A 381 3.15 -20.09 17.19
CA ARG A 381 3.37 -21.48 16.81
C ARG A 381 2.17 -22.27 17.33
N LYS A 382 1.10 -22.34 16.53
CA LYS A 382 0.02 -23.28 16.77
C LYS A 382 0.51 -24.68 16.38
N SER A 383 0.30 -25.63 17.27
CA SER A 383 0.54 -27.04 17.04
C SER A 383 -0.36 -27.55 15.91
N LYS A 384 0.04 -28.65 15.25
CA LYS A 384 -0.76 -29.27 14.18
C LYS A 384 -2.18 -29.61 14.65
N ALA A 385 -2.33 -30.00 15.91
CA ALA A 385 -3.62 -30.31 16.53
C ALA A 385 -4.51 -29.07 16.69
N GLU A 386 -3.95 -27.91 17.02
CA GLU A 386 -4.70 -26.64 17.07
C GLU A 386 -5.11 -26.16 15.68
N ILE A 387 -4.29 -26.44 14.66
CA ILE A 387 -4.61 -26.15 13.26
C ILE A 387 -5.74 -27.07 12.76
N GLU A 388 -5.66 -28.37 13.03
CA GLU A 388 -6.71 -29.35 12.68
C GLU A 388 -8.04 -29.01 13.38
N ALA A 389 -7.99 -28.63 14.66
CA ALA A 389 -9.16 -28.20 15.42
C ALA A 389 -9.81 -26.89 14.91
N GLU A 390 -9.04 -25.93 14.41
CA GLU A 390 -9.55 -24.66 13.87
C GLU A 390 -9.97 -24.74 12.40
N THR A 391 -9.38 -25.65 11.62
CA THR A 391 -9.64 -25.80 10.17
C THR A 391 -10.65 -26.88 9.83
N GLY A 392 -11.04 -27.71 10.80
CA GLY A 392 -11.96 -28.82 10.57
C GLY A 392 -11.40 -29.89 9.64
N LEU A 393 -10.07 -30.00 9.56
CA LEU A 393 -9.34 -31.03 8.82
C LEU A 393 -9.01 -32.22 9.71
#